data_AF-A0A1H8R669-F1
#
_entry.id   AF-A0A1H8R669-F1
#
_cell.length_a   1.000
_cell.length_b   1.000
_cell.length_c   1.000
_cell.angle_alpha   90.00
_cell.angle_beta   90.00
_cell.angle_gamma   90.00
#
_symmetry.space_group_name_H-M   'P 1'
#
loop_
_entity.id
_entity.type
_entity.pdbx_description
1 polymer ?
#
loop_
_entity_poly.entity_id
_entity_poly.type
_entity_poly.pdbx_seq_one_letter_code
_entity_poly.pdbx_strand_id
1 'polypeptide(L)'
;MKNVAIAMTIALLSSSAVYAQEAPQLTRVQVIAEYKAAIAAGQLPNSGELYSGSSPEAVSTKTRDEVRAEVRLAQQRGEIVSGEQYPRFETNAAAPAVSRAQVRAELAAYLKANPHPVGEVTL
;
A
#
# COMPACT_ATOMS: atom_id res chain seq x y z
N MET A 1 -32.82 51.70 18.72
CA MET A 1 -32.52 50.35 19.24
C MET A 1 -31.24 50.46 20.04
N LYS A 2 -31.26 49.99 21.28
CA LYS A 2 -30.28 50.25 22.33
C LYS A 2 -29.11 49.28 22.18
N ASN A 3 -27.89 49.76 21.95
CA ASN A 3 -26.68 48.93 22.07
C ASN A 3 -26.13 49.13 23.49
N VAL A 4 -26.58 48.25 24.39
CA VAL A 4 -26.26 48.24 25.81
C VAL A 4 -24.93 47.50 26.04
N ALA A 5 -24.04 48.21 26.72
CA ALA A 5 -23.12 47.77 27.79
C ALA A 5 -21.98 46.77 27.53
N ILE A 6 -20.78 47.26 27.89
CA ILE A 6 -19.87 46.74 28.93
C ILE A 6 -19.46 45.27 28.80
N ALA A 7 -18.18 45.05 28.52
CA ALA A 7 -17.47 43.83 28.92
C ALA A 7 -16.22 44.21 29.71
N MET A 8 -16.25 43.87 31.01
CA MET A 8 -15.14 43.94 31.96
C MET A 8 -13.94 43.11 31.52
N THR A 9 -12.75 43.64 31.83
CA THR A 9 -11.47 42.93 31.96
C THR A 9 -11.50 41.84 33.04
N ILE A 10 -10.80 40.71 32.82
CA ILE A 10 -9.78 40.12 33.72
C ILE A 10 -9.14 38.89 33.04
N ALA A 11 -7.83 38.77 33.27
CA ALA A 11 -6.86 37.78 32.79
C ALA A 11 -7.22 36.30 33.07
N LEU A 12 -6.53 35.38 32.39
CA LEU A 12 -5.67 34.39 33.06
C LEU A 12 -4.79 33.69 32.00
N LEU A 13 -3.48 33.61 32.28
CA LEU A 13 -2.53 32.76 31.56
C LEU A 13 -3.03 31.32 31.58
N SER A 14 -3.03 30.67 30.42
CA SER A 14 -3.03 29.21 30.34
C SER A 14 -2.15 28.82 29.17
N SER A 15 -0.92 28.42 29.49
CA SER A 15 -0.04 27.69 28.59
C SER A 15 -0.73 26.37 28.25
N SER A 16 -1.47 26.31 27.16
CA SER A 16 -1.96 25.04 26.64
C SER A 16 -0.76 24.30 26.04
N ALA A 17 -0.22 23.36 26.81
CA ALA A 17 0.46 22.23 26.21
C ALA A 17 -0.48 21.65 25.15
N VAL A 18 -0.06 21.71 23.89
CA VAL A 18 -0.76 21.05 22.80
C VAL A 18 -0.70 19.56 23.11
N TYR A 19 -1.78 19.02 23.69
CA TYR A 19 -1.97 17.59 23.77
C TYR A 19 -2.00 17.07 22.34
N ALA A 20 -1.04 16.21 22.00
CA ALA A 20 -1.25 15.25 20.93
C ALA A 20 -2.49 14.46 21.35
N GLN A 21 -3.61 14.69 20.66
CA GLN A 21 -4.84 13.95 20.90
C GLN A 21 -4.54 12.48 20.66
N GLU A 22 -4.46 11.70 21.73
CA GLU A 22 -4.29 10.25 21.69
C GLU A 22 -5.56 9.69 21.04
N ALA A 23 -5.52 9.51 19.72
CA ALA A 23 -6.59 8.86 19.00
C ALA A 23 -6.72 7.43 19.57
N PRO A 24 -7.94 6.93 19.81
CA PRO A 24 -8.14 5.55 20.22
C PRO A 24 -7.41 4.63 19.25
N GLN A 25 -6.42 3.89 19.76
CA GLN A 25 -5.65 2.96 18.94
C GLN A 25 -6.54 1.77 18.63
N LEU A 26 -6.91 1.60 17.36
CA LEU A 26 -7.70 0.46 16.93
C LEU A 26 -6.92 -0.83 17.17
N THR A 27 -7.58 -1.81 17.77
CA THR A 27 -7.03 -3.16 17.86
C THR A 27 -6.91 -3.76 16.47
N ARG A 28 -5.96 -4.67 16.28
CA ARG A 28 -5.77 -5.38 15.00
C ARG A 28 -7.06 -6.01 14.47
N VAL A 29 -7.90 -6.54 15.36
CA VAL A 29 -9.20 -7.13 15.01
C VAL A 29 -10.16 -6.08 14.44
N GLN A 30 -10.21 -4.90 15.06
CA GLN A 30 -11.05 -3.79 14.58
C GLN A 30 -10.58 -3.29 13.21
N VAL A 31 -9.27 -3.13 13.01
CA VAL A 31 -8.69 -2.74 11.71
C VAL A 31 -9.06 -3.76 10.61
N ILE A 32 -8.98 -5.06 10.91
CA ILE A 32 -9.35 -6.11 9.95
C ILE A 32 -10.85 -6.07 9.63
N ALA A 33 -11.70 -5.83 10.64
CA ALA A 33 -13.15 -5.73 10.44
C ALA A 33 -13.51 -4.52 9.58
N GLU A 34 -12.91 -3.37 9.84
CA GLU A 34 -13.11 -2.15 9.07
C GLU A 34 -12.62 -2.28 7.63
N TYR A 35 -11.44 -2.89 7.43
CA TYR A 35 -10.91 -3.18 6.10
C TYR A 35 -11.86 -4.06 5.28
N LYS A 36 -12.41 -5.14 5.88
CA LYS A 36 -13.38 -6.02 5.21
C LYS A 36 -14.69 -5.28 4.91
N ALA A 37 -15.17 -4.44 5.83
CA ALA A 37 -16.37 -3.64 5.62
C ALA A 37 -16.20 -2.65 4.47
N ALA A 38 -15.03 -1.99 4.38
CA ALA A 38 -14.71 -1.05 3.30
C ALA A 38 -14.62 -1.74 1.93
N ILE A 39 -14.09 -2.97 1.85
CA ILE A 39 -14.14 -3.79 0.62
C ILE A 39 -15.59 -4.13 0.26
N ALA A 40 -16.38 -4.61 1.22
CA ALA A 40 -17.77 -4.99 0.98
C ALA A 40 -18.64 -3.80 0.55
N ALA A 41 -18.35 -2.61 1.07
CA ALA A 41 -18.98 -1.35 0.70
C ALA A 41 -18.45 -0.77 -0.63
N GLY A 42 -17.46 -1.40 -1.26
CA GLY A 42 -16.83 -0.92 -2.51
C GLY A 42 -15.97 0.33 -2.34
N GLN A 43 -15.65 0.73 -1.11
CA GLN A 43 -14.80 1.87 -0.80
C GLN A 43 -13.31 1.57 -1.00
N LEU A 44 -12.95 0.28 -0.91
CA LEU A 44 -11.61 -0.21 -1.21
C LEU A 44 -11.68 -1.31 -2.28
N PRO A 45 -10.71 -1.37 -3.20
CA PRO A 45 -10.61 -2.48 -4.12
C PRO A 45 -10.29 -3.77 -3.38
N ASN A 46 -10.92 -4.87 -3.79
CA ASN A 46 -10.71 -6.20 -3.20
C ASN A 46 -9.36 -6.84 -3.61
N SER A 47 -8.68 -6.29 -4.61
CA SER A 47 -7.35 -6.75 -5.04
C SER A 47 -6.28 -5.84 -4.46
N GLY A 48 -5.44 -6.42 -3.58
CA GLY A 48 -4.47 -5.70 -2.74
C GLY A 48 -3.47 -4.79 -3.43
N GLU A 49 -3.37 -4.78 -4.75
CA GLU A 49 -2.61 -3.78 -5.53
C GLU A 49 -3.31 -3.60 -6.87
N LEU A 50 -3.85 -2.42 -7.15
CA LEU A 50 -4.38 -2.09 -8.48
C LEU A 50 -3.30 -1.34 -9.26
N TYR A 51 -2.45 -2.08 -9.97
CA TYR A 51 -1.85 -1.63 -11.23
C TYR A 51 -2.81 -1.80 -12.43
N SER A 52 -4.11 -1.80 -12.17
CA SER A 52 -5.11 -1.78 -13.22
C SER A 52 -5.28 -0.33 -13.65
N GLY A 53 -4.53 0.09 -14.67
CA GLY A 53 -4.91 1.26 -15.45
C GLY A 53 -6.39 1.14 -15.82
N SER A 54 -7.10 2.27 -15.81
CA SER A 54 -8.54 2.33 -16.13
C SER A 54 -8.79 1.60 -17.45
N SER A 55 -9.26 0.35 -17.36
CA SER A 55 -9.74 -0.38 -18.52
C SER A 55 -11.21 -0.07 -18.63
N PRO A 56 -11.70 0.37 -19.79
CA PRO A 56 -13.14 0.50 -19.99
C PRO A 56 -13.79 -0.85 -19.67
N GLU A 57 -14.91 -0.84 -18.97
CA GLU A 57 -15.71 -2.04 -18.74
C GLU A 57 -16.23 -2.55 -20.09
N ALA A 58 -15.43 -3.41 -20.73
CA ALA A 58 -15.80 -4.07 -21.96
C ALA A 58 -16.65 -5.29 -21.61
N VAL A 59 -17.96 -5.18 -21.83
CA VAL A 59 -18.86 -6.34 -21.71
C VAL A 59 -18.67 -7.21 -22.95
N SER A 60 -18.04 -8.37 -22.77
CA SER A 60 -17.91 -9.38 -23.83
C SER A 60 -19.24 -10.12 -24.02
N THR A 61 -19.66 -10.33 -25.26
CA THR A 61 -20.77 -11.22 -25.62
C THR A 61 -20.35 -12.69 -25.77
N LYS A 62 -19.05 -12.99 -25.65
CA LYS A 62 -18.48 -14.33 -25.81
C LYS A 62 -18.54 -15.13 -24.51
N THR A 63 -18.77 -16.42 -24.65
CA THR A 63 -18.61 -17.40 -23.56
C THR A 63 -17.15 -17.49 -23.13
N ARG A 64 -16.91 -18.00 -21.91
CA ARG A 64 -15.55 -18.21 -21.40
C ARG A 64 -14.71 -19.17 -22.25
N ASP A 65 -15.34 -20.15 -22.88
CA ASP A 65 -14.64 -21.14 -23.69
C ASP A 65 -14.23 -20.58 -25.05
N GLU A 66 -15.07 -19.72 -25.66
CA GLU A 66 -14.70 -18.98 -26.87
C GLU A 66 -13.51 -18.05 -26.61
N VAL A 67 -13.54 -17.30 -25.50
CA VAL A 67 -12.42 -16.42 -25.12
C VAL A 67 -11.13 -17.22 -24.94
N ARG A 68 -11.18 -18.39 -24.28
CA ARG A 68 -10.01 -19.26 -24.11
C ARG A 68 -9.47 -19.78 -25.43
N ALA A 69 -10.35 -20.14 -26.37
CA ALA A 69 -9.94 -20.62 -27.68
C ALA A 69 -9.23 -19.51 -28.47
N GLU A 70 -9.76 -18.29 -28.44
CA GLU A 70 -9.17 -17.13 -29.11
C GLU A 70 -7.82 -16.74 -28.52
N VAL A 71 -7.71 -16.69 -27.19
CA VAL A 71 -6.44 -16.43 -26.50
C VAL A 71 -5.38 -17.45 -26.90
N ARG A 72 -5.74 -18.74 -26.97
CA ARG A 72 -4.79 -19.79 -27.39
C ARG A 72 -4.31 -19.59 -28.82
N LEU A 73 -5.22 -19.25 -29.74
CA LEU A 73 -4.88 -18.99 -31.12
C LEU A 73 -3.97 -17.76 -31.26
N ALA A 74 -4.25 -16.68 -30.52
CA ALA A 74 -3.42 -15.48 -30.52
C ALA A 74 -2.01 -15.75 -29.96
N GLN A 75 -1.90 -16.60 -28.92
CA GLN A 75 -0.60 -17.06 -28.39
C GLN A 75 0.17 -17.89 -29.43
N GLN A 76 -0.50 -18.81 -30.13
CA GLN A 76 0.13 -19.63 -31.17
C GLN A 76 0.62 -18.79 -32.36
N ARG A 77 -0.10 -17.72 -32.70
CA ARG A 77 0.32 -16.75 -33.72
C ARG A 77 1.40 -15.77 -33.23
N GLY A 78 1.71 -15.76 -31.93
CA GLY A 78 2.67 -14.83 -31.33
C GLY A 78 2.16 -13.40 -31.20
N GLU A 79 0.84 -13.17 -31.31
CA GLU A 79 0.23 -11.84 -31.15
C GLU A 79 0.21 -11.38 -29.69
N ILE A 80 0.10 -12.34 -28.77
CA ILE A 80 0.13 -12.10 -27.32
C ILE A 80 1.08 -13.10 -26.66
N VAL A 81 1.77 -12.63 -25.62
CA VAL A 81 2.64 -13.49 -24.80
C VAL A 81 1.81 -14.15 -23.70
N SER A 82 2.13 -15.39 -23.36
CA SER A 82 1.55 -16.06 -22.20
C SER A 82 2.27 -15.61 -20.92
N GLY A 83 1.52 -15.15 -19.92
CA GLY A 83 2.04 -14.75 -18.62
C GLY A 83 1.86 -13.27 -18.30
N GLU A 84 2.47 -12.81 -17.22
CA GLU A 84 2.42 -11.41 -16.79
C GLU A 84 3.35 -10.55 -17.64
N GLN A 85 2.80 -9.50 -18.23
CA GLN A 85 3.57 -8.53 -18.99
C GLN A 85 3.86 -7.32 -18.11
N TYR A 86 4.87 -7.48 -17.24
CA TYR A 86 5.38 -6.36 -16.47
C TYR A 86 6.00 -5.33 -17.41
N PRO A 87 5.82 -4.02 -17.18
CA PRO A 87 6.60 -3.01 -17.87
C PRO A 87 8.08 -3.35 -17.67
N ARG A 88 8.78 -3.65 -18.77
CA ARG A 88 10.23 -3.83 -18.74
C ARG A 88 10.83 -2.44 -18.58
N PHE A 89 11.04 -2.04 -17.34
CA PHE A 89 11.87 -0.87 -17.06
C PHE A 89 13.29 -1.25 -17.47
N GLU A 90 13.80 -0.62 -18.52
CA GLU A 90 15.23 -0.61 -18.84
C GLU A 90 15.95 -0.09 -17.60
N THR A 91 16.48 -0.99 -16.78
CA THR A 91 17.31 -0.57 -15.65
C THR A 91 18.65 -0.13 -16.24
N ASN A 92 18.75 1.14 -16.64
CA ASN A 92 20.03 1.84 -16.77
C ASN A 92 20.68 2.07 -15.39
N ALA A 93 20.44 1.15 -14.45
CA ALA A 93 21.06 1.17 -13.15
C ALA A 93 22.51 0.73 -13.36
N ALA A 94 23.43 1.68 -13.20
CA ALA A 94 24.83 1.35 -13.02
C ALA A 94 24.94 0.21 -11.97
N ALA A 95 25.84 -0.74 -12.22
CA ALA A 95 26.08 -1.82 -11.26
C ALA A 95 26.27 -1.22 -9.85
N PRO A 96 25.67 -1.82 -8.81
CA PRO A 96 25.81 -1.32 -7.45
C PRO A 96 27.29 -1.07 -7.15
N ALA A 97 27.63 0.12 -6.63
CA ALA A 97 29.01 0.47 -6.28
C ALA A 97 29.57 -0.41 -5.15
N VAL A 98 28.71 -1.18 -4.46
CA VAL A 98 29.07 -2.06 -3.36
C VAL A 98 28.96 -3.52 -3.77
N SER A 99 29.99 -4.29 -3.43
CA SER A 99 30.00 -5.74 -3.67
C SER A 99 29.05 -6.46 -2.70
N ARG A 100 28.55 -7.64 -3.09
CA ARG A 100 27.79 -8.52 -2.18
C ARG A 100 28.56 -8.87 -0.90
N ALA A 101 29.89 -8.97 -0.99
CA ALA A 101 30.74 -9.26 0.16
C ALA A 101 30.69 -8.11 1.19
N GLN A 102 30.71 -6.86 0.70
CA GLN A 102 30.62 -5.67 1.54
C GLN A 102 29.25 -5.58 2.24
N VAL A 103 28.16 -5.82 1.51
CA VAL A 103 26.80 -5.85 2.08
C VAL A 103 26.68 -6.92 3.17
N ARG A 104 27.25 -8.10 2.96
CA ARG A 104 27.25 -9.18 3.97
C ARG A 104 28.05 -8.81 5.22
N ALA A 105 29.20 -8.15 5.05
CA ALA A 105 30.02 -7.70 6.16
C ALA A 105 29.30 -6.63 7.01
N GLU A 106 28.63 -5.68 6.36
CA GLU A 106 27.81 -4.67 7.02
C GLU A 106 26.65 -5.30 7.79
N LEU A 107 25.93 -6.23 7.17
CA LEU A 107 24.83 -6.95 7.83
C LEU A 107 25.32 -7.73 9.06
N ALA A 108 26.45 -8.42 8.96
CA ALA A 108 27.03 -9.15 10.09
C ALA A 108 27.45 -8.21 11.23
N ALA A 109 28.05 -7.06 10.91
CA ALA A 109 28.41 -6.05 11.90
C ALA A 109 27.17 -5.46 12.58
N TYR A 110 26.12 -5.18 11.81
CA TYR A 110 24.85 -4.68 12.31
C TYR A 110 24.18 -5.68 13.27
N LEU A 111 24.11 -6.96 12.91
CA LEU A 111 23.53 -8.00 13.76
C LEU A 111 24.31 -8.23 15.05
N LYS A 112 25.65 -8.07 15.01
CA LYS A 112 26.49 -8.13 16.22
C LYS A 112 26.25 -6.95 17.16
N ALA A 113 26.05 -5.76 16.60
CA ALA A 113 25.78 -4.54 17.37
C ALA A 113 24.31 -4.46 17.85
N ASN A 114 23.39 -5.07 17.10
CA ASN A 114 21.95 -5.05 17.33
C ASN A 114 21.43 -6.50 17.35
N PRO A 115 21.61 -7.22 18.47
CA PRO A 115 20.99 -8.52 18.65
C PRO A 115 19.46 -8.34 18.75
N HIS A 116 18.79 -8.40 17.61
CA HIS A 116 17.33 -8.43 17.55
C HIS A 116 16.86 -9.79 18.09
N PRO A 117 15.77 -9.85 18.90
CA PRO A 117 15.12 -11.13 19.18
C PRO A 117 14.64 -11.68 17.85
N VAL A 118 15.27 -12.77 17.40
CA VAL A 118 14.89 -13.45 16.16
C VAL A 118 13.48 -13.99 16.38
N GLY A 119 12.49 -13.31 15.81
CA GLY A 119 11.21 -13.94 15.53
C GLY A 119 11.50 -15.11 14.61
N GLU A 120 11.24 -16.33 15.09
CA GLU A 120 11.52 -17.58 14.40
C GLU A 120 10.78 -17.60 13.05
N VAL A 121 11.50 -17.32 11.96
CA VAL A 121 11.04 -17.59 10.60
C VAL A 121 11.69 -18.89 10.19
N THR A 122 11.08 -19.99 10.59
CA THR A 122 11.28 -21.30 9.95
C THR A 122 10.59 -21.24 8.58
N LEU A 123 11.40 -21.39 7.53
CA LEU A 123 10.93 -21.62 6.15
C LEU A 123 10.37 -23.03 6.00
#